data_AF-A0A1H0D199-F1
#
_entry.id   AF-A0A1H0D199-F1
#
_cell.length_a   1.000
_cell.length_b   1.000
_cell.length_c   1.000
_cell.angle_alpha   90.00
_cell.angle_beta   90.00
_cell.angle_gamma   90.00
#
_symmetry.space_group_name_H-M   'P 1'
#
loop_
_entity.id
_entity.type
_entity.pdbx_description
1 polymer ?
#
loop_
_entity_poly.entity_id
_entity_poly.type
_entity_poly.pdbx_seq_one_letter_code
_entity_poly.pdbx_strand_id
1 'polypeptide(L)'
;MRALLERELRSPRVPSLETACARLADRPLDDTLADLDDVLSGPVTVEAGWRLQVLVSALYHHAGASLPLTEELRARIHTAQATTAKE
;
A
#
# COMPACT_ATOMS: atom_id res chain seq x y z
N MET A 1 -0.74 1.85 14.46
CA MET A 1 -1.48 1.79 13.18
C MET A 1 -0.67 1.12 12.06
N ARG A 2 0.61 1.49 11.84
CA ARG A 2 1.60 0.75 11.02
C ARG A 2 1.59 -0.79 11.11
N ALA A 3 1.38 -1.34 12.30
CA ALA A 3 1.37 -2.79 12.54
C ALA A 3 0.29 -3.56 11.77
N LEU A 4 -0.83 -2.93 11.36
CA LEU A 4 -1.91 -3.63 10.68
C LEU A 4 -1.61 -3.81 9.18
N LEU A 5 -1.13 -2.77 8.50
CA LEU A 5 -0.61 -2.87 7.13
C LEU A 5 0.54 -3.85 7.03
N GLU A 6 1.53 -3.74 7.92
CA GLU A 6 2.68 -4.66 7.92
C GLU A 6 2.29 -6.11 8.22
N ARG A 7 1.27 -6.33 9.06
CA ARG A 7 0.77 -7.68 9.38
C ARG A 7 0.00 -8.30 8.22
N GLU A 8 -0.99 -7.59 7.68
CA GLU A 8 -1.86 -8.11 6.63
C GLU A 8 -1.08 -8.30 5.33
N LEU A 9 -0.11 -7.43 5.02
CA LEU A 9 0.74 -7.54 3.84
C LEU A 9 1.92 -8.51 4.02
N ARG A 10 2.18 -9.09 5.20
CA ARG A 10 3.33 -10.01 5.38
C ARG A 10 3.10 -11.43 4.86
N SER A 11 1.86 -11.80 4.53
CA SER A 11 1.51 -13.19 4.24
C SER A 11 2.00 -13.63 2.84
N PRO A 12 2.73 -14.75 2.72
CA PRO A 12 3.49 -15.07 1.50
C PRO A 12 2.65 -15.63 0.33
N ARG A 13 1.32 -15.82 0.48
CA ARG A 13 0.48 -16.39 -0.58
C ARG A 13 -0.38 -15.32 -1.26
N VAL A 14 -0.45 -15.36 -2.59
CA VAL A 14 -1.21 -14.39 -3.41
C VAL A 14 -2.70 -14.27 -3.00
N PRO A 15 -3.45 -15.36 -2.75
CA PRO A 15 -4.84 -15.25 -2.30
C PRO A 15 -4.97 -14.55 -0.94
N SER A 16 -3.98 -14.70 -0.05
CA SER A 16 -3.97 -14.00 1.22
C SER A 16 -3.65 -12.51 1.08
N LEU A 17 -2.87 -12.13 0.06
CA LEU A 17 -2.59 -10.72 -0.24
C LEU A 17 -3.81 -10.02 -0.84
N GLU A 18 -4.49 -10.62 -1.81
CA GLU A 18 -5.71 -10.05 -2.40
C GLU A 18 -6.81 -9.89 -1.34
N THR A 19 -6.99 -10.91 -0.48
CA THR A 19 -7.94 -10.84 0.65
C THR A 19 -7.57 -9.74 1.64
N ALA A 20 -6.27 -9.58 1.96
CA ALA A 20 -5.78 -8.51 2.83
C ALA A 20 -6.04 -7.12 2.21
N CYS A 21 -5.75 -6.95 0.92
CA CYS A 21 -6.00 -5.69 0.21
C CYS A 21 -7.49 -5.37 0.11
N ALA A 22 -8.35 -6.36 -0.12
CA ALA A 22 -9.80 -6.19 -0.11
C ALA A 22 -10.29 -5.70 1.27
N ARG A 23 -9.85 -6.34 2.35
CA ARG A 23 -10.19 -5.92 3.73
C ARG A 23 -9.72 -4.50 4.07
N LEU A 24 -8.55 -4.10 3.55
CA LEU A 24 -8.03 -2.75 3.74
C LEU A 24 -8.78 -1.73 2.89
N ALA A 25 -9.28 -2.12 1.72
CA ALA A 25 -10.11 -1.28 0.86
C ALA A 25 -11.55 -1.12 1.37
N ASP A 26 -12.04 -2.05 2.20
CA ASP A 26 -13.34 -1.93 2.88
C ASP A 26 -13.33 -0.92 4.05
N ARG A 27 -12.15 -0.44 4.48
CA ARG A 27 -12.02 0.61 5.50
C ARG A 27 -12.29 2.00 4.88
N PRO A 28 -12.64 3.01 5.71
CA PRO A 28 -12.68 4.39 5.23
C PRO A 28 -11.37 4.76 4.51
N LEU A 29 -11.50 5.32 3.30
CA LEU A 29 -10.36 5.62 2.44
C LEU A 29 -9.33 6.50 3.16
N ASP A 30 -9.79 7.51 3.91
CA ASP A 30 -8.93 8.44 4.66
C ASP A 30 -8.07 7.72 5.71
N ASP A 31 -8.60 6.71 6.41
CA ASP A 31 -7.84 5.94 7.40
C ASP A 31 -6.75 5.10 6.71
N THR A 32 -7.07 4.49 5.57
CA THR A 32 -6.12 3.70 4.80
C THR A 32 -5.04 4.59 4.16
N LEU A 33 -5.39 5.82 3.74
CA LEU A 33 -4.43 6.81 3.26
C LEU A 33 -3.50 7.29 4.37
N ALA A 34 -4.01 7.55 5.58
CA ALA A 34 -3.18 7.91 6.73
C ALA A 34 -2.18 6.79 7.09
N ASP A 35 -2.63 5.53 7.07
CA ASP A 35 -1.77 4.38 7.29
C ASP A 35 -0.70 4.23 6.18
N LEU A 36 -1.06 4.51 4.91
CA LEU A 36 -0.13 4.52 3.78
C LEU A 36 0.92 5.63 3.89
N ASP A 37 0.52 6.83 4.31
CA ASP A 37 1.44 7.95 4.55
C ASP A 37 2.50 7.60 5.59
N ASP A 38 2.08 6.96 6.68
CA ASP A 38 2.96 6.54 7.77
C ASP A 38 3.98 5.48 7.28
N VAL A 39 3.56 4.53 6.44
CA VAL A 39 4.45 3.54 5.83
C VAL A 39 5.41 4.17 4.81
N LEU A 40 4.92 5.07 3.96
CA LEU A 40 5.68 5.73 2.91
C LEU A 40 6.64 6.80 3.45
N SER A 41 6.51 7.19 4.72
CA SER A 41 7.46 8.07 5.41
C SER A 41 8.82 7.39 5.67
N GLY A 42 8.87 6.06 5.63
CA GLY A 42 10.06 5.26 5.86
C GLY A 42 10.59 4.54 4.60
N PRO A 43 11.73 3.85 4.72
CA PRO A 43 12.25 3.02 3.65
C PRO A 43 11.30 1.85 3.35
N VAL A 44 11.04 1.63 2.06
CA VAL A 44 10.16 0.58 1.55
C VAL A 44 10.99 -0.39 0.69
N THR A 45 11.04 -1.66 1.11
CA THR A 45 11.70 -2.70 0.31
C THR A 45 10.99 -2.94 -1.02
N VAL A 46 11.68 -3.54 -1.99
CA VAL A 46 11.09 -3.87 -3.30
C VAL A 46 9.83 -4.73 -3.15
N GLU A 47 9.88 -5.75 -2.30
CA GLU A 47 8.74 -6.64 -2.03
C GLU A 47 7.57 -5.90 -1.38
N ALA A 48 7.84 -5.06 -0.38
CA ALA A 48 6.81 -4.24 0.25
C ALA A 48 6.16 -3.28 -0.75
N GLY A 49 6.94 -2.64 -1.62
CA GLY A 49 6.40 -1.73 -2.63
C GLY A 49 5.54 -2.45 -3.67
N TRP A 50 5.88 -3.68 -4.08
CA TRP A 50 4.99 -4.47 -4.94
C TRP A 50 3.63 -4.73 -4.27
N ARG A 51 3.63 -5.09 -2.98
CA ARG A 51 2.40 -5.32 -2.21
C ARG A 51 1.57 -4.04 -2.03
N LEU A 52 2.22 -2.89 -1.84
CA LEU A 52 1.56 -1.59 -1.80
C LEU A 52 0.93 -1.22 -3.14
N GLN A 53 1.57 -1.54 -4.27
CA GLN A 53 0.97 -1.32 -5.60
C GLN A 53 -0.30 -2.16 -5.81
N VAL A 54 -0.33 -3.39 -5.29
CA VAL A 54 -1.55 -4.22 -5.30
C VAL A 54 -2.65 -3.58 -4.46
N LEU A 55 -2.32 -3.05 -3.27
CA LEU A 55 -3.26 -2.32 -2.43
C LEU A 55 -3.81 -1.06 -3.14
N VAL A 56 -2.97 -0.28 -3.81
CA VAL A 56 -3.41 0.91 -4.57
C VAL A 56 -4.42 0.54 -5.66
N SER A 57 -4.20 -0.58 -6.36
CA SER A 57 -5.17 -1.09 -7.33
C SER A 57 -6.48 -1.51 -6.66
N ALA A 58 -6.43 -2.13 -5.48
CA ALA A 58 -7.64 -2.47 -4.71
C ALA A 58 -8.42 -1.23 -4.27
N LEU A 59 -7.73 -0.16 -3.84
CA LEU A 59 -8.36 1.11 -3.46
C LEU A 59 -9.09 1.77 -4.64
N TYR A 60 -8.51 1.69 -5.84
CA TYR A 60 -9.16 2.18 -7.06
C TYR A 60 -10.45 1.41 -7.37
N HIS A 61 -10.40 0.07 -7.32
CA HIS A 61 -11.53 -0.77 -7.71
C HIS A 61 -12.63 -0.90 -6.66
N HIS A 62 -12.28 -0.82 -5.37
CA HIS A 62 -13.20 -1.15 -4.27
C HIS A 62 -13.50 0.03 -3.34
N ALA A 63 -12.52 0.92 -3.11
CA ALA A 63 -12.68 2.04 -2.18
C ALA A 63 -13.02 3.38 -2.88
N GLY A 64 -13.14 3.39 -4.21
CA GLY A 64 -13.45 4.60 -4.98
C GLY A 64 -12.33 5.63 -5.04
N ALA A 65 -11.07 5.22 -4.80
CA ALA A 65 -9.94 6.12 -4.98
C ALA A 65 -9.87 6.64 -6.42
N SER A 66 -9.60 7.94 -6.59
CA SER A 66 -9.53 8.54 -7.92
C SER A 66 -8.26 8.11 -8.66
N LEU A 67 -8.31 8.13 -10.00
CA LEU A 67 -7.13 7.81 -10.82
C LEU A 67 -5.93 8.72 -10.47
N PRO A 68 -6.07 10.06 -10.35
CA PRO A 68 -4.96 10.94 -9.96
C PRO A 68 -4.35 10.56 -8.60
N LEU A 69 -5.18 10.22 -7.61
CA LEU A 69 -4.71 9.79 -6.28
C LEU A 69 -3.89 8.49 -6.38
N THR A 70 -4.33 7.54 -7.20
CA THR A 70 -3.61 6.26 -7.36
C THR A 70 -2.27 6.43 -8.08
N GLU A 71 -2.18 7.39 -9.00
CA GLU A 71 -0.92 7.73 -9.68
C GLU A 71 0.07 8.38 -8.70
N GLU A 72 -0.41 9.30 -7.87
CA GLU A 72 0.39 9.93 -6.81
C GLU A 72 0.95 8.88 -5.84
N LEU A 73 0.10 7.98 -5.35
CA LEU A 73 0.52 6.90 -4.44
C LEU A 73 1.57 5.98 -5.08
N ARG A 74 1.40 5.62 -6.35
CA ARG A 74 2.40 4.82 -7.09
C ARG A 74 3.74 5.54 -7.20
N ALA A 75 3.73 6.84 -7.52
CA ALA A 75 4.94 7.65 -7.58
C ALA A 75 5.66 7.67 -6.22
N ARG A 76 4.92 7.87 -5.12
CA ARG A 76 5.47 7.87 -3.76
C ARG A 76 6.07 6.52 -3.37
N ILE A 77 5.43 5.41 -3.74
CA ILE A 77 5.99 4.06 -3.55
C ILE A 77 7.34 3.92 -4.26
N HIS A 78 7.42 4.35 -5.53
CA HIS A 78 8.67 4.31 -6.29
C HIS A 78 9.78 5.15 -5.66
N THR A 79 9.45 6.35 -5.17
CA THR A 79 10.41 7.21 -4.45
C THR A 79 10.93 6.51 -3.18
N ALA A 80 10.03 5.94 -2.36
CA ALA A 80 10.42 5.25 -1.14
C ALA A 80 11.30 4.00 -1.39
N GLN A 81 11.03 3.27 -2.49
CA GLN A 81 11.87 2.16 -2.94
C GLN A 81 13.26 2.63 -3.38
N ALA A 82 13.33 3.74 -4.13
CA ALA A 82 14.60 4.28 -4.62
C ALA A 82 15.50 4.80 -3.48
N THR A 83 14.90 5.32 -2.40
CA THR A 83 15.64 5.73 -1.19
C THR A 83 16.27 4.52 -0.49
N THR A 84 15.53 3.42 -0.38
CA THR A 84 15.98 2.19 0.29
C THR A 84 17.12 1.49 -0.47
N ALA A 85 17.19 1.62 -1.79
CA ALA A 85 18.24 1.02 -2.61
C ALA A 85 19.59 1.77 -2.56
N LYS A 86 19.64 2.95 -1.94
CA LYS A 86 20.85 3.79 -1.81
C LYS A 86 21.56 3.65 -0.46
N GLU A 87 20.94 2.98 0.51
CA GLU A 87 21.54 2.62 1.81
C GLU A 87 22.13 1.21 1.76
#